data_AF-A0A066WZN8-F1
#
_entry.id   AF-A0A066WZN8-F1
#
_cell.length_a   1.000
_cell.length_b   1.000
_cell.length_c   1.000
_cell.angle_alpha   90.00
_cell.angle_beta   90.00
_cell.angle_gamma   90.00
#
_symmetry.space_group_name_H-M   'P 1'
#
loop_
_entity.id
_entity.type
_entity.pdbx_description
1 polymer ?
#
loop_
_entity_poly.entity_id
_entity_poly.type
_entity_poly.pdbx_seq_one_letter_code
_entity_poly.pdbx_strand_id
1 'polypeptide(L)'
;MKQNQYKNNFFSFVAVAITALGFMTSCDTEYNTTYVSGDAYIKSFTVQAFEDQEPIQAAIVNDTIKVIWTSYHEMPETITPAIELADKAAISPKAAVEIPFKTGEKYTVTSEAGTTIAIYATG
;
A
#
# COMPACT_ATOMS: atom_id res chain seq x y z
N MET A 1 -18.56 -37.26 76.37
CA MET A 1 -18.23 -35.91 75.88
C MET A 1 -16.82 -35.94 75.30
N LYS A 2 -16.65 -35.64 74.02
CA LYS A 2 -15.42 -35.87 73.25
C LYS A 2 -15.18 -34.62 72.38
N GLN A 3 -14.22 -33.78 72.76
CA GLN A 3 -13.75 -32.64 71.97
C GLN A 3 -12.30 -32.37 72.36
N ASN A 4 -11.34 -32.57 71.43
CA ASN A 4 -10.09 -31.80 71.31
C ASN A 4 -9.07 -32.49 70.39
N GLN A 5 -9.26 -32.48 69.07
CA GLN A 5 -8.20 -32.87 68.11
C GLN A 5 -8.22 -32.09 66.78
N TYR A 6 -8.84 -30.91 66.71
CA TYR A 6 -9.10 -30.21 65.44
C TYR A 6 -8.37 -28.87 65.29
N LYS A 7 -7.11 -28.77 65.76
CA LYS A 7 -6.33 -27.51 65.66
C LYS A 7 -5.00 -27.58 64.92
N ASN A 8 -4.47 -28.77 64.59
CA ASN A 8 -3.12 -28.88 64.02
C ASN A 8 -3.03 -29.12 62.49
N ASN A 9 -4.14 -29.29 61.77
CA ASN A 9 -4.10 -29.52 60.32
C ASN A 9 -4.52 -28.32 59.46
N PHE A 10 -4.89 -27.18 60.06
CA PHE A 10 -5.36 -26.03 59.29
C PHE A 10 -4.22 -25.17 58.74
N PHE A 11 -3.03 -25.23 59.33
CA PHE A 11 -1.91 -24.35 58.95
C PHE A 11 -0.94 -24.93 57.92
N SER A 12 -1.14 -26.18 57.46
CA SER A 12 -0.21 -26.86 56.55
C SER A 12 -0.61 -26.82 55.07
N PHE A 13 -1.87 -26.47 54.74
CA PHE A 13 -2.35 -26.49 53.35
C PHE A 13 -2.21 -25.16 52.59
N VAL A 14 -1.91 -24.05 53.28
CA VAL A 14 -1.84 -22.72 52.64
C VAL A 14 -0.45 -22.43 52.03
N ALA A 15 0.61 -23.15 52.45
CA ALA A 15 1.98 -22.87 52.00
C ALA A 15 2.37 -23.51 50.65
N VAL A 16 1.58 -24.43 50.10
CA VAL A 16 1.96 -25.20 48.89
C VAL A 16 1.39 -24.60 47.60
N ALA A 17 0.41 -23.70 47.68
CA ALA A 17 -0.28 -23.16 46.49
C ALA A 17 0.37 -21.92 45.85
N ILE A 18 1.38 -21.30 46.48
CA ILE A 18 1.90 -19.98 46.06
C ILE A 18 3.17 -20.08 45.18
N THR A 19 3.88 -21.22 45.17
CA THR A 19 5.15 -21.38 44.43
C THR A 19 5.01 -21.90 43.00
N ALA A 20 3.80 -21.98 42.44
CA ALA A 20 3.53 -22.55 41.11
C ALA A 20 3.24 -21.52 39.99
N LEU A 21 3.44 -20.21 40.23
CA LEU A 21 3.06 -19.15 39.28
C LEU A 21 4.22 -18.43 38.57
N GLY A 22 5.47 -18.81 38.80
CA GLY A 22 6.61 -18.26 38.07
C GLY A 22 7.04 -19.22 36.98
N PHE A 23 6.71 -18.95 35.72
CA PHE A 23 7.51 -19.20 34.51
C PHE A 23 6.61 -18.99 33.28
N MET A 24 6.10 -17.77 33.10
CA MET A 24 5.73 -17.30 31.77
C MET A 24 7.00 -16.77 31.14
N THR A 25 7.68 -17.60 30.36
CA THR A 25 8.78 -17.15 29.50
C THR A 25 8.20 -16.23 28.44
N SER A 26 8.44 -14.92 28.55
CA SER A 26 8.20 -13.96 27.48
C SER A 26 9.05 -14.39 26.29
N CYS A 27 8.39 -14.96 25.29
CA CYS A 27 9.03 -15.26 24.02
C CYS A 27 9.03 -13.94 23.24
N ASP A 28 10.02 -13.09 23.50
CA ASP A 28 10.24 -11.89 22.69
C ASP A 28 10.84 -12.40 21.37
N THR A 29 9.97 -12.71 20.40
CA THR A 29 10.42 -12.97 19.04
C THR A 29 10.75 -11.61 18.42
N GLU A 30 12.04 -11.32 18.24
CA GLU A 30 12.45 -10.17 17.43
C GLU A 30 12.13 -10.49 15.96
N TYR A 31 11.00 -9.98 15.48
CA TYR A 31 10.64 -10.03 14.07
C TYR A 31 11.42 -8.96 13.31
N ASN A 32 12.51 -9.36 12.63
CA ASN A 32 13.09 -8.55 11.59
C ASN A 32 12.23 -8.66 10.33
N THR A 33 11.14 -7.91 10.28
CA THR A 33 10.30 -7.80 9.09
C THR A 33 10.82 -6.65 8.23
N THR A 34 11.51 -6.97 7.14
CA THR A 34 11.68 -6.01 6.06
C THR A 34 10.30 -5.69 5.51
N TYR A 35 9.81 -4.47 5.73
CA TYR A 35 8.55 -4.00 5.19
C TYR A 35 8.63 -3.92 3.66
N VAL A 36 7.69 -4.57 2.98
CA VAL A 36 7.54 -4.53 1.51
C VAL A 36 6.20 -3.86 1.22
N SER A 37 6.23 -2.77 0.45
CA SER A 37 5.01 -1.99 0.19
C SER A 37 4.08 -2.67 -0.81
N GLY A 38 2.78 -2.69 -0.50
CA GLY A 38 1.71 -3.14 -1.41
C GLY A 38 1.13 -2.04 -2.29
N ASP A 39 1.67 -0.82 -2.22
CA ASP A 39 1.12 0.35 -2.90
C ASP A 39 1.33 0.27 -4.42
N ALA A 40 0.24 0.12 -5.16
CA ALA A 40 0.24 0.02 -6.63
C ALA A 40 -0.64 1.10 -7.27
N TYR A 41 -0.30 2.38 -7.08
CA TYR A 41 -1.07 3.50 -7.64
C TYR A 41 -0.18 4.56 -8.32
N ILE A 42 -0.82 5.40 -9.14
CA ILE A 42 -0.21 6.55 -9.81
C ILE A 42 -0.46 7.80 -8.97
N LYS A 43 0.61 8.53 -8.64
CA LYS A 43 0.55 9.80 -7.91
C LYS A 43 0.17 10.95 -8.84
N SER A 44 0.79 11.01 -10.02
CA SER A 44 0.54 12.06 -11.00
C SER A 44 0.69 11.53 -12.43
N PHE A 45 -0.10 12.12 -13.32
CA PHE A 45 -0.01 11.92 -14.75
C PHE A 45 -0.14 13.28 -15.42
N THR A 46 0.91 13.70 -16.13
CA THR A 46 0.98 15.01 -16.78
C THR A 46 1.33 14.86 -18.26
N VAL A 47 0.82 15.78 -19.07
CA VAL A 47 1.06 15.81 -20.51
C VAL A 47 1.58 17.19 -20.89
N GLN A 48 2.79 17.25 -21.43
CA GLN A 48 3.32 18.48 -22.02
C GLN A 48 2.71 18.67 -23.40
N ALA A 49 1.75 19.60 -23.52
CA ALA A 49 1.07 19.86 -24.79
C ALA A 49 1.83 20.86 -25.68
N PHE A 50 2.47 21.86 -25.07
CA PHE A 50 3.19 22.94 -25.74
C PHE A 50 4.44 23.28 -24.94
N GLU A 51 5.60 23.48 -25.57
CA GLU A 51 6.90 23.64 -24.87
C GLU A 51 6.90 24.76 -23.82
N ASP A 52 6.18 25.86 -24.08
CA ASP A 52 6.17 27.07 -23.24
C ASP A 52 4.97 27.15 -22.27
N GLN A 53 4.26 26.05 -22.04
CA GLN A 53 3.09 26.02 -21.15
C GLN A 53 3.25 25.04 -19.99
N GLU A 54 2.50 25.27 -18.92
CA GLU A 54 2.39 24.29 -17.84
C GLU A 54 1.82 22.97 -18.37
N PRO A 55 2.34 21.81 -17.93
CA PRO A 55 1.80 20.52 -18.30
C PRO A 55 0.32 20.39 -17.90
N ILE A 56 -0.47 19.73 -18.75
CA ILE A 56 -1.85 19.39 -18.42
C ILE A 56 -1.82 18.28 -17.37
N GLN A 57 -2.28 18.59 -16.16
CA GLN A 57 -2.49 17.61 -15.10
C GLN A 57 -3.77 16.80 -15.38
N ALA A 58 -3.64 15.49 -15.47
CA ALA A 58 -4.78 14.61 -15.66
C ALA A 58 -5.52 14.35 -14.33
N ALA A 59 -6.82 14.09 -14.43
CA ALA A 59 -7.62 13.60 -13.32
C ALA A 59 -7.46 12.08 -13.21
N ILE A 60 -7.14 11.60 -12.00
CA ILE A 60 -7.03 10.18 -11.68
C ILE A 60 -8.23 9.83 -10.80
N VAL A 61 -9.15 9.03 -11.32
CA VAL A 61 -10.37 8.63 -10.61
C VAL A 61 -10.52 7.12 -10.73
N ASN A 62 -10.44 6.43 -9.59
CA ASN A 62 -10.38 4.96 -9.52
C ASN A 62 -9.24 4.45 -10.40
N ASP A 63 -9.57 3.63 -11.40
CA ASP A 63 -8.63 3.01 -12.33
C ASP A 63 -8.61 3.69 -13.71
N THR A 64 -8.94 4.98 -13.76
CA THR A 64 -9.00 5.76 -15.01
C THR A 64 -8.27 7.09 -14.86
N ILE A 65 -7.43 7.39 -15.84
CA ILE A 65 -6.78 8.68 -16.04
C ILE A 65 -7.51 9.40 -17.17
N LYS A 66 -7.96 10.62 -16.89
CA LYS A 66 -8.62 11.50 -17.87
C LYS A 66 -7.82 12.78 -18.05
N VAL A 67 -7.29 12.98 -19.25
CA VAL A 67 -6.68 14.25 -19.65
C VAL A 67 -7.77 15.09 -20.29
N ILE A 68 -7.97 16.33 -19.82
CA ILE A 68 -8.99 17.21 -20.42
C ILE A 68 -8.30 18.14 -21.42
N TRP A 69 -8.53 17.91 -22.72
CA TRP A 69 -7.99 18.77 -23.77
C TRP A 69 -8.87 20.02 -23.97
N THR A 70 -8.45 21.16 -23.43
CA THR A 70 -9.18 22.45 -23.53
C THR A 70 -8.52 23.45 -24.48
N SER A 71 -7.53 23.00 -25.26
CA SER A 71 -6.81 23.85 -26.20
C SER A 71 -7.62 24.11 -27.47
N TYR A 72 -7.44 25.28 -28.08
CA TYR A 72 -7.96 25.60 -29.41
C TYR A 72 -7.19 24.91 -30.55
N HIS A 73 -6.04 24.33 -30.23
CA HIS A 73 -5.27 23.50 -31.16
C HIS A 73 -5.93 22.14 -31.34
N GLU A 74 -5.71 21.56 -32.52
CA GLU A 74 -6.13 20.19 -32.78
C GLU A 74 -5.54 19.23 -31.75
N MET A 75 -6.35 18.29 -31.31
CA MET A 75 -5.91 17.27 -30.37
C MET A 75 -4.91 16.34 -31.06
N PRO A 76 -3.70 16.15 -30.50
CA PRO A 76 -2.68 15.33 -31.12
C PRO A 76 -3.13 13.87 -31.20
N GLU A 77 -2.57 13.13 -32.16
CA GLU A 77 -2.84 11.70 -32.28
C GLU A 77 -2.19 10.90 -31.15
N THR A 78 -1.02 11.35 -30.70
CA THR A 78 -0.23 10.72 -29.65
C THR A 78 0.28 11.72 -28.61
N ILE A 79 0.58 11.22 -27.41
CA ILE A 79 1.14 12.00 -26.30
C ILE A 79 2.26 11.20 -25.59
N THR A 80 3.17 11.93 -24.93
CA THR A 80 4.21 11.34 -24.10
C THR A 80 4.02 11.79 -22.65
N PRO A 81 3.35 10.98 -21.81
CA PRO A 81 3.04 11.39 -20.45
C PRO A 81 4.22 11.23 -19.50
N ALA A 82 4.35 12.17 -18.56
CA ALA A 82 5.17 12.01 -17.38
C ALA A 82 4.31 11.45 -16.23
N ILE A 83 4.75 10.33 -15.66
CA ILE A 83 3.98 9.55 -14.69
C ILE A 83 4.83 9.38 -13.43
N GLU A 84 4.28 9.77 -12.28
CA GLU A 84 4.87 9.48 -10.97
C GLU A 84 4.09 8.37 -10.27
N LEU A 85 4.79 7.42 -9.68
CA LEU A 85 4.21 6.24 -9.05
C LEU A 85 4.35 6.29 -7.52
N ALA A 86 3.60 5.42 -6.84
CA ALA A 86 3.91 5.02 -5.48
C ALA A 86 5.37 4.59 -5.32
N ASP A 87 5.92 4.75 -4.13
CA ASP A 87 7.34 4.47 -3.88
C ASP A 87 7.66 3.01 -4.20
N LYS A 88 8.71 2.81 -5.00
CA LYS A 88 9.18 1.50 -5.49
C LYS A 88 8.18 0.73 -6.37
N ALA A 89 7.04 1.32 -6.75
CA ALA A 89 6.16 0.73 -7.75
C ALA A 89 6.78 0.84 -9.16
N ALA A 90 6.42 -0.10 -10.02
CA ALA A 90 6.80 -0.15 -11.43
C ALA A 90 5.56 -0.05 -12.33
N ILE A 91 5.73 0.45 -13.56
CA ILE A 91 4.64 0.59 -14.54
C ILE A 91 5.04 0.01 -15.90
N SER A 92 4.07 -0.63 -16.58
CA SER A 92 4.19 -1.12 -17.95
C SER A 92 2.96 -0.73 -18.78
N PRO A 93 3.11 -0.18 -20.01
CA PRO A 93 4.36 0.21 -20.64
C PRO A 93 5.11 1.29 -19.85
N LYS A 94 6.42 1.42 -20.09
CA LYS A 94 7.28 2.34 -19.33
C LYS A 94 6.76 3.79 -19.48
N ALA A 95 6.88 4.59 -18.42
CA ALA A 95 6.63 6.02 -18.49
C ALA A 95 7.50 6.66 -19.59
N ALA A 96 6.99 7.72 -20.25
CA ALA A 96 7.61 8.39 -21.39
C ALA A 96 7.68 7.60 -22.72
N VAL A 97 6.85 6.57 -22.89
CA VAL A 97 6.56 6.01 -24.22
C VAL A 97 5.43 6.81 -24.86
N GLU A 98 5.55 7.09 -26.14
CA GLU A 98 4.49 7.72 -26.94
C GLU A 98 3.27 6.78 -27.03
N ILE A 99 2.10 7.28 -26.66
CA ILE A 99 0.85 6.52 -26.64
C ILE A 99 -0.25 7.22 -27.46
N PRO A 100 -1.20 6.47 -28.04
CA PRO A 100 -2.33 7.07 -28.75
C PRO A 100 -3.25 7.82 -27.78
N PHE A 101 -3.54 9.08 -28.08
CA PHE A 101 -4.27 9.94 -27.15
C PHE A 101 -5.78 9.68 -27.17
N LYS A 102 -6.36 9.46 -28.36
CA LYS A 102 -7.81 9.25 -28.58
C LYS A 102 -8.34 7.95 -28.00
N THR A 103 -7.65 6.85 -28.29
CA THR A 103 -8.05 5.52 -27.80
C THR A 103 -7.53 5.25 -26.40
N GLY A 104 -6.47 5.96 -26.03
CA GLY A 104 -5.77 5.75 -24.79
C GLY A 104 -4.86 4.53 -24.80
N GLU A 105 -4.20 4.32 -23.67
CA GLU A 105 -3.33 3.16 -23.42
C GLU A 105 -3.66 2.55 -22.06
N LYS A 106 -3.47 1.23 -21.95
CA LYS A 106 -3.63 0.51 -20.69
C LYS A 106 -2.28 0.37 -19.99
N TYR A 107 -2.19 0.92 -18.79
CA TYR A 107 -1.05 0.73 -17.90
C TYR A 107 -1.32 -0.35 -16.86
N THR A 108 -0.27 -1.07 -16.49
CA THR A 108 -0.24 -1.97 -15.35
C THR A 108 0.77 -1.45 -14.34
N VAL A 109 0.30 -1.07 -13.15
CA VAL A 109 1.14 -0.68 -12.02
C VAL A 109 1.36 -1.87 -11.12
N THR A 110 2.61 -2.14 -10.75
CA THR A 110 3.02 -3.25 -9.89
C THR A 110 3.72 -2.67 -8.66
N SER A 111 3.21 -2.97 -7.46
CA SER A 111 3.87 -2.59 -6.19
C SER A 111 5.15 -3.38 -5.94
N GLU A 112 5.92 -2.98 -4.92
CA GLU A 112 7.09 -3.74 -4.45
C GLU A 112 6.72 -5.17 -4.03
N ALA A 113 5.53 -5.36 -3.43
CA ALA A 113 5.00 -6.66 -3.02
C ALA A 113 4.44 -7.50 -4.17
N GLY A 114 4.39 -6.97 -5.40
CA GLY A 114 3.88 -7.66 -6.58
C GLY A 114 2.36 -7.54 -6.80
N THR A 115 1.64 -6.77 -5.97
CA THR A 115 0.24 -6.43 -6.23
C THR A 115 0.13 -5.59 -7.50
N THR A 116 -0.80 -5.94 -8.40
CA THR A 116 -0.98 -5.28 -9.69
C THR A 116 -2.34 -4.60 -9.82
N ILE A 117 -2.36 -3.41 -10.43
CA ILE A 117 -3.57 -2.66 -10.80
C ILE A 117 -3.48 -2.22 -12.26
N ALA A 118 -4.58 -2.38 -12.98
CA ALA A 118 -4.71 -1.94 -14.36
C ALA A 118 -5.39 -0.56 -14.41
N ILE A 119 -4.79 0.41 -15.10
CA ILE A 119 -5.29 1.78 -15.20
C ILE A 119 -5.35 2.17 -16.69
N TYR A 120 -6.45 2.80 -17.10
CA TYR A 120 -6.67 3.24 -18.48
C TYR A 120 -6.47 4.75 -18.60
N ALA A 121 -5.59 5.19 -19.51
CA ALA A 121 -5.35 6.61 -19.76
C ALA A 121 -5.98 7.05 -21.07
N THR A 122 -6.92 8.00 -21.02
CA THR A 122 -7.65 8.51 -22.20
C THR A 122 -7.68 10.04 -22.21
N GLY A 123 -7.62 10.63 -23.41
CA GLY A 123 -7.84 12.06 -23.66
C GLY A 123 -9.28 12.46 -23.94
#